data_AF-A0A4Q5QM60-F1
#
_entry.id   AF-A0A4Q5QM60-F1
#
_cell.length_a   1.000
_cell.length_b   1.000
_cell.length_c   1.000
_cell.angle_alpha   90.00
_cell.angle_beta   90.00
_cell.angle_gamma   90.00
#
_symmetry.space_group_name_H-M   'P 1'
#
loop_
_entity.id
_entity.type
_entity.pdbx_description
1 polymer ?
#
loop_
_entity_poly.entity_id
_entity_poly.type
_entity_poly.pdbx_seq_one_letter_code
_entity_poly.pdbx_strand_id
1 'polypeptide(L)'
;MKYLLLPASLLAGNLLMTSCQTPKPAAGRAATPPARPLPARPVWQSAAYAIFPDSVVQGPYHARALSATELTSNYRSPANAFQSPQVAFKFSLNGKDNELAPGQDNLFLAVPRPGGGLLETPVLVFGQRYVDPAPVPADVYLAPNTQLKIRLDMRPVLAAFQKQGYYTTYKGDKIYKQDFKQVFVAGNTAPLSWDFDNLVNKPELELHDPDGDGIYEVTLTLNAPADAKTTATSWQQSVNTTDFPQYSSGYPLADALYNLALEEARRAVEPDSTLRTGKEWGGVWTRDVSYSIILAQATLQPRVAMNSLLRKV
;
A
#
# COMPACT_ATOMS: atom_id res chain seq x y z
N MET A 1 33.11 23.45 -101.58
CA MET A 1 34.53 23.87 -101.64
C MET A 1 34.97 24.12 -100.20
N LYS A 2 35.80 23.26 -99.58
CA LYS A 2 37.30 23.23 -99.64
C LYS A 2 37.88 24.50 -98.96
N TYR A 3 38.76 24.52 -97.96
CA TYR A 3 39.86 23.66 -97.44
C TYR A 3 39.98 23.90 -95.90
N LEU A 4 40.29 22.96 -94.99
CA LEU A 4 41.48 22.13 -94.71
C LEU A 4 42.76 22.90 -94.32
N LEU A 5 43.24 22.71 -93.07
CA LEU A 5 44.66 22.49 -92.69
C LEU A 5 44.81 22.22 -91.16
N LEU A 6 45.38 21.05 -90.83
CA LEU A 6 46.10 20.63 -89.59
C LEU A 6 47.63 20.71 -89.89
N PRO A 7 48.60 20.59 -88.94
CA PRO A 7 48.68 19.73 -87.73
C PRO A 7 49.28 20.48 -86.49
N ALA A 8 49.66 19.97 -85.31
CA ALA A 8 50.24 18.69 -84.89
C ALA A 8 50.11 18.47 -83.36
N SER A 9 50.26 17.21 -82.96
CA SER A 9 50.11 16.60 -81.64
C SER A 9 51.29 16.81 -80.67
N LEU A 10 51.05 16.65 -79.36
CA LEU A 10 51.91 15.85 -78.46
C LEU A 10 51.22 15.51 -77.12
N LEU A 11 51.19 14.21 -76.83
CA LEU A 11 50.73 13.56 -75.60
C LEU A 11 51.77 13.66 -74.47
N ALA A 12 51.29 13.90 -73.25
CA ALA A 12 51.80 13.34 -71.99
C ALA A 12 50.65 13.50 -70.97
N GLY A 13 50.08 12.47 -70.35
CA GLY A 13 50.73 11.43 -69.56
C GLY A 13 50.42 11.71 -68.07
N ASN A 14 49.14 11.57 -67.68
CA ASN A 14 48.68 11.73 -66.30
C ASN A 14 48.63 10.38 -65.60
N LEU A 15 49.42 10.20 -64.53
CA LEU A 15 49.21 9.15 -63.53
C LEU A 15 49.71 9.62 -62.15
N LEU A 16 48.72 10.07 -61.37
CA LEU A 16 48.44 9.76 -59.96
C LEU A 16 49.62 9.65 -58.98
N MET A 17 49.66 10.59 -58.04
CA MET A 17 49.93 10.30 -56.63
C MET A 17 48.93 11.08 -55.77
N THR A 18 47.95 10.34 -55.27
CA THR A 18 46.97 10.73 -54.26
C THR A 18 47.66 11.07 -52.94
N SER A 19 47.50 12.31 -52.47
CA SER A 19 47.65 12.65 -51.05
C SER A 19 46.25 12.86 -50.46
N CYS A 20 45.87 12.01 -49.51
CA CYS A 20 44.63 12.14 -48.76
C CYS A 20 44.72 13.36 -47.84
N GLN A 21 44.14 14.48 -48.25
CA GLN A 21 43.71 15.52 -47.31
C GLN A 21 42.18 15.49 -47.24
N THR A 22 41.71 15.21 -46.03
CA THR A 22 40.29 15.13 -45.64
C THR A 22 39.56 16.45 -45.89
N PRO A 23 38.41 16.46 -46.58
CA PRO A 23 37.55 17.63 -46.65
C PRO A 23 36.89 17.89 -45.29
N LYS A 24 36.90 19.16 -44.88
CA LYS A 24 36.17 19.70 -43.73
C LYS A 24 34.68 19.33 -43.84
N PRO A 25 34.04 18.79 -42.78
CA PRO A 25 32.65 18.36 -42.86
C PRO A 25 31.73 19.54 -43.10
N ALA A 26 30.85 19.41 -44.10
CA ALA A 26 29.71 20.28 -44.29
C ALA A 26 28.83 20.19 -43.03
N ALA A 27 28.43 21.34 -42.50
CA ALA A 27 27.54 21.43 -41.36
C ALA A 27 26.24 20.66 -41.66
N GLY A 28 26.08 19.51 -40.99
CA GLY A 28 24.87 18.71 -41.08
C GLY A 28 23.67 19.53 -40.61
N ARG A 29 22.58 19.46 -41.37
CA ARG A 29 21.26 19.87 -40.88
C ARG A 29 21.00 19.09 -39.60
N ALA A 30 20.99 19.77 -38.47
CA ALA A 30 20.50 19.21 -37.22
C ALA A 30 19.06 18.73 -37.47
N ALA A 31 18.83 17.44 -37.24
CA ALA A 31 17.48 16.92 -37.20
C ALA A 31 16.71 17.70 -36.12
N THR A 32 15.61 18.32 -36.52
CA THR A 32 14.69 18.97 -35.60
C THR A 32 14.30 17.92 -34.55
N PRO A 33 14.49 18.18 -33.24
CA PRO A 33 13.96 17.28 -32.22
C PRO A 33 12.46 17.11 -32.46
N PRO A 34 11.88 15.90 -32.27
CA PRO A 34 10.46 15.70 -32.47
C PRO A 34 9.71 16.77 -31.68
N ALA A 35 8.83 17.49 -32.37
CA ALA A 35 8.02 18.53 -31.76
C ALA A 35 7.35 17.92 -30.53
N ARG A 36 7.59 18.53 -29.36
CA ARG A 36 6.91 18.19 -28.12
C ARG A 36 5.41 18.19 -28.45
N PRO A 37 4.68 17.07 -28.28
CA PRO A 37 3.27 17.03 -28.64
C PRO A 37 2.58 18.19 -27.91
N LEU A 38 1.79 18.97 -28.67
CA LEU A 38 0.95 20.03 -28.11
C LEU A 38 0.24 19.47 -26.86
N PRO A 39 0.18 20.21 -25.74
CA PRO A 39 -0.47 19.70 -24.54
C PRO A 39 -1.88 19.28 -24.91
N ALA A 40 -2.14 17.97 -24.84
CA ALA A 40 -3.44 17.41 -25.19
C ALA A 40 -4.50 18.14 -24.39
N ARG A 41 -5.57 18.60 -25.02
CA ARG A 41 -6.70 19.19 -24.29
C ARG A 41 -7.25 18.12 -23.35
N PRO A 42 -7.55 18.43 -22.08
CA PRO A 42 -8.15 17.46 -21.19
C PRO A 42 -9.51 17.00 -21.76
N VAL A 43 -9.77 15.71 -21.65
CA VAL A 43 -11.07 15.08 -21.94
C VAL A 43 -12.12 15.60 -20.95
N TRP A 44 -11.70 15.84 -19.71
CA TRP A 44 -12.52 16.43 -18.67
C TRP A 44 -11.67 17.18 -17.64
N GLN A 45 -12.23 18.24 -17.04
CA GLN A 45 -11.56 19.02 -16.01
C GLN A 45 -12.55 19.54 -14.95
N SER A 46 -12.07 19.63 -13.71
CA SER A 46 -12.69 20.29 -12.56
C SER A 46 -11.66 21.11 -11.78
N ALA A 47 -12.08 21.69 -10.65
CA ALA A 47 -11.16 22.36 -9.73
C ALA A 47 -10.10 21.41 -9.14
N ALA A 48 -10.42 20.13 -8.98
CA ALA A 48 -9.54 19.15 -8.34
C ALA A 48 -8.76 18.28 -9.34
N TYR A 49 -9.31 18.03 -10.53
CA TYR A 49 -8.78 17.04 -11.46
C TYR A 49 -8.74 17.54 -12.90
N ALA A 50 -7.73 17.12 -13.65
CA ALA A 50 -7.70 17.14 -15.11
C ALA A 50 -7.44 15.73 -15.64
N ILE A 51 -8.30 15.27 -16.54
CA ILE A 51 -8.23 13.93 -17.15
C ILE A 51 -7.89 14.09 -18.62
N PHE A 52 -6.83 13.42 -19.05
CA PHE A 52 -6.36 13.32 -20.43
C PHE A 52 -6.55 11.88 -20.92
N PRO A 53 -6.42 11.60 -22.23
CA PRO A 53 -6.59 10.24 -22.73
C PRO A 53 -5.62 9.21 -22.11
N ASP A 54 -4.44 9.66 -21.70
CA ASP A 54 -3.37 8.82 -21.16
C ASP A 54 -3.07 9.10 -19.67
N SER A 55 -3.69 10.09 -19.04
CA SER A 55 -3.23 10.57 -17.73
C SER A 55 -4.30 11.28 -16.90
N VAL A 56 -4.07 11.35 -15.59
CA VAL A 56 -4.88 12.11 -14.63
C VAL A 56 -3.93 12.98 -13.80
N VAL A 57 -4.32 14.24 -13.59
CA VAL A 57 -3.61 15.20 -12.73
C VAL A 57 -4.55 15.61 -11.59
N GLN A 58 -4.02 15.61 -10.36
CA GLN A 58 -4.66 16.09 -9.14
C GLN A 58 -3.66 16.95 -8.35
N GLY A 59 -3.68 18.28 -8.56
CA GLY A 59 -2.70 19.18 -7.94
C GLY A 59 -1.25 18.79 -8.28
N PRO A 60 -0.39 18.48 -7.28
CA PRO A 60 0.99 18.03 -7.53
C PRO A 60 1.09 16.55 -7.97
N TYR A 61 -0.02 15.80 -7.88
CA TYR A 61 -0.05 14.38 -8.23
C TYR A 61 -0.45 14.17 -9.70
N HIS A 62 0.16 13.19 -10.33
CA HIS A 62 -0.05 12.79 -11.71
C HIS A 62 0.16 11.28 -11.86
N ALA A 63 -0.74 10.65 -12.62
CA ALA A 63 -0.62 9.27 -13.07
C ALA A 63 -0.76 9.22 -14.60
N ARG A 64 -0.03 8.30 -15.24
CA ARG A 64 -0.01 8.14 -16.70
C ARG A 64 0.13 6.69 -17.13
N ALA A 65 -0.62 6.31 -18.16
CA ALA A 65 -0.38 5.13 -18.97
C ALA A 65 0.75 5.40 -19.97
N LEU A 66 1.85 4.67 -19.83
CA LEU A 66 2.95 4.68 -20.80
C LEU A 66 2.61 3.81 -22.01
N SER A 67 1.78 2.79 -21.79
CA SER A 67 1.19 1.92 -22.81
C SER A 67 -0.10 1.29 -22.26
N ALA A 68 -0.77 0.44 -23.05
CA ALA A 68 -1.90 -0.36 -22.58
C ALA A 68 -1.51 -1.39 -21.49
N THR A 69 -0.21 -1.56 -21.20
CA THR A 69 0.30 -2.56 -20.26
C THR A 69 1.28 -1.97 -19.23
N GLU A 70 1.34 -0.64 -19.12
CA GLU A 70 2.26 0.04 -18.21
C GLU A 70 1.68 1.37 -17.68
N LEU A 71 1.72 1.54 -16.35
CA LEU A 71 1.24 2.72 -15.63
C LEU A 71 2.32 3.26 -14.69
N THR A 72 2.32 4.57 -14.48
CA THR A 72 3.15 5.25 -13.48
C THR A 72 2.34 6.27 -12.70
N SER A 73 2.69 6.50 -11.44
CA SER A 73 2.04 7.47 -10.55
C SER A 73 3.03 8.02 -9.52
N ASN A 74 2.94 9.32 -9.26
CA ASN A 74 3.63 9.95 -8.12
C ASN A 74 2.69 10.18 -6.92
N TYR A 75 1.45 9.66 -6.96
CA TYR A 75 0.47 9.85 -5.91
C TYR A 75 1.00 9.36 -4.57
N ARG A 76 0.76 10.16 -3.53
CA ARG A 76 1.03 9.81 -2.14
C ARG A 76 -0.26 9.97 -1.37
N SER A 77 -0.72 8.89 -0.75
CA SER A 77 -1.91 8.94 0.08
C SER A 77 -1.73 9.94 1.24
N PRO A 78 -2.64 10.90 1.44
CA PRO A 78 -2.59 11.79 2.60
C PRO A 78 -3.19 11.11 3.84
N ALA A 79 -3.54 9.81 3.81
CA ALA A 79 -4.21 9.13 4.91
C ALA A 79 -3.50 9.29 6.26
N ASN A 80 -2.16 9.33 6.28
CA ASN A 80 -1.39 9.55 7.50
C ASN A 80 -1.53 10.96 8.08
N ALA A 81 -1.91 11.95 7.28
CA ALA A 81 -2.16 13.33 7.73
C ALA A 81 -3.53 13.51 8.37
N PHE A 82 -4.45 12.56 8.17
CA PHE A 82 -5.84 12.65 8.63
C PHE A 82 -6.21 11.53 9.62
N GLN A 83 -5.21 10.88 10.22
CA GLN A 83 -5.46 9.85 11.24
C GLN A 83 -6.10 10.47 12.47
N SER A 84 -7.15 9.81 12.98
CA SER A 84 -7.78 10.20 14.23
C SER A 84 -6.76 10.19 15.37
N PRO A 85 -6.75 11.20 16.26
CA PRO A 85 -5.91 11.21 17.45
C PRO A 85 -6.45 10.24 18.53
N GLN A 86 -7.65 9.68 18.36
CA GLN A 86 -8.17 8.66 19.26
C GLN A 86 -7.59 7.28 18.89
N VAL A 87 -6.72 6.78 19.76
CA VAL A 87 -6.11 5.46 19.63
C VAL A 87 -7.02 4.45 20.31
N ALA A 88 -7.48 3.48 19.53
CA ALA A 88 -8.29 2.35 20.00
C ALA A 88 -7.41 1.11 20.07
N PHE A 89 -7.37 0.44 21.22
CA PHE A 89 -6.51 -0.71 21.43
C PHE A 89 -7.09 -1.70 22.45
N LYS A 90 -6.54 -2.92 22.43
CA LYS A 90 -6.79 -3.99 23.41
C LYS A 90 -5.48 -4.62 23.83
N PHE A 91 -5.43 -5.09 25.06
CA PHE A 91 -4.41 -6.00 25.52
C PHE A 91 -4.71 -7.42 25.06
N SER A 92 -3.67 -8.22 24.97
CA SER A 92 -3.75 -9.60 24.52
C SER A 92 -2.79 -10.45 25.31
N LEU A 93 -3.29 -11.50 25.96
CA LEU A 93 -2.45 -12.54 26.54
C LEU A 93 -2.16 -13.59 25.46
N ASN A 94 -0.88 -13.87 25.22
CA ASN A 94 -0.39 -14.85 24.25
C ASN A 94 -0.84 -14.64 22.78
N GLY A 95 -1.06 -13.39 22.36
CA GLY A 95 -1.48 -13.09 20.98
C GLY A 95 -2.93 -13.49 20.69
N LYS A 96 -3.84 -13.35 21.65
CA LYS A 96 -5.26 -13.71 21.51
C LYS A 96 -6.15 -12.56 21.94
N ASP A 97 -7.27 -12.37 21.24
CA ASP A 97 -8.32 -11.41 21.61
C ASP A 97 -9.10 -11.91 22.83
N ASN A 98 -8.57 -11.61 24.03
CA ASN A 98 -9.03 -12.19 25.29
C ASN A 98 -9.14 -11.20 26.47
N GLU A 99 -8.95 -9.90 26.24
CA GLU A 99 -9.12 -8.88 27.27
C GLU A 99 -10.59 -8.44 27.42
N LEU A 100 -11.20 -7.92 26.35
CA LEU A 100 -12.52 -7.28 26.35
C LEU A 100 -13.46 -7.86 25.29
N ALA A 101 -14.77 -7.72 25.53
CA ALA A 101 -15.81 -8.17 24.61
C ALA A 101 -15.71 -7.52 23.21
N PRO A 102 -16.27 -8.15 22.16
CA PRO A 102 -16.34 -7.52 20.84
C PRO A 102 -17.06 -6.16 20.90
N GLY A 103 -16.50 -5.15 20.23
CA GLY A 103 -17.01 -3.78 20.24
C GLY A 103 -16.62 -2.96 21.46
N GLN A 104 -15.80 -3.50 22.37
CA GLN A 104 -15.23 -2.77 23.50
C GLN A 104 -13.72 -2.65 23.36
N ASP A 105 -13.24 -1.43 23.16
CA ASP A 105 -11.81 -1.12 23.11
C ASP A 105 -11.44 -0.10 24.18
N ASN A 106 -10.17 -0.14 24.59
CA ASN A 106 -9.55 0.95 25.32
C ASN A 106 -9.38 2.14 24.36
N LEU A 107 -9.82 3.32 24.77
CA LEU A 107 -9.75 4.55 23.97
C LEU A 107 -8.87 5.57 24.68
N PHE A 108 -7.79 5.98 24.04
CA PHE A 108 -6.87 7.01 24.54
C PHE A 108 -6.75 8.17 23.56
N LEU A 109 -6.79 9.41 24.05
CA LEU A 109 -6.69 10.59 23.20
C LEU A 109 -5.21 11.02 23.07
N ALA A 110 -4.57 10.64 21.97
CA ALA A 110 -3.16 10.93 21.69
C ALA A 110 -2.96 12.31 21.02
N VAL A 111 -3.37 13.38 21.71
CA VAL A 111 -3.19 14.76 21.23
C VAL A 111 -1.86 15.33 21.74
N PRO A 112 -1.04 15.97 20.88
CA PRO A 112 0.21 16.60 21.30
C PRO A 112 -0.01 17.68 22.36
N ARG A 113 0.73 17.60 23.46
CA ARG A 113 0.76 18.68 24.47
C ARG A 113 1.70 19.80 24.01
N PRO A 114 1.43 21.08 24.36
CA PRO A 114 2.37 22.17 24.14
C PRO A 114 3.73 21.83 24.75
N GLY A 115 4.79 21.89 23.95
CA GLY A 115 6.16 21.54 24.35
C GLY A 115 6.68 20.22 23.77
N GLY A 116 5.81 19.34 23.26
CA GLY A 116 6.19 18.05 22.70
C GLY A 116 6.72 17.08 23.77
N GLY A 117 6.35 15.81 23.69
CA GLY A 117 6.80 14.85 24.68
C GLY A 117 6.12 13.50 24.57
N LEU A 118 6.63 12.56 25.34
CA LEU A 118 6.04 11.24 25.54
C LEU A 118 4.65 11.39 26.15
N LEU A 119 3.64 10.86 25.47
CA LEU A 119 2.31 10.66 26.04
C LEU A 119 2.32 9.40 26.89
N GLU A 120 1.57 9.38 27.98
CA GLU A 120 1.49 8.23 28.88
C GLU A 120 0.03 7.96 29.24
N THR A 121 -0.40 6.71 29.15
CA THR A 121 -1.73 6.31 29.66
C THR A 121 -1.73 6.35 31.19
N PRO A 122 -2.90 6.51 31.85
CA PRO A 122 -3.00 6.04 33.22
C PRO A 122 -2.69 4.53 33.28
N VAL A 123 -2.42 4.01 34.48
CA VAL A 123 -2.25 2.57 34.67
C VAL A 123 -3.60 1.89 34.42
N LEU A 124 -3.70 1.14 33.32
CA LEU A 124 -4.92 0.46 32.88
C LEU A 124 -4.97 -0.94 33.47
N VAL A 125 -6.12 -1.42 33.93
CA VAL A 125 -6.23 -2.76 34.52
C VAL A 125 -6.65 -3.76 33.46
N PHE A 126 -5.95 -4.89 33.36
CA PHE A 126 -6.30 -5.92 32.37
C PHE A 126 -7.75 -6.39 32.55
N GLY A 127 -8.54 -6.36 31.48
CA GLY A 127 -9.95 -6.74 31.49
C GLY A 127 -10.90 -5.62 31.93
N GLN A 128 -10.40 -4.40 32.17
CA GLN A 128 -11.22 -3.22 32.45
C GLN A 128 -11.09 -2.21 31.31
N ARG A 129 -12.22 -1.89 30.69
CA ARG A 129 -12.26 -0.91 29.61
C ARG A 129 -11.95 0.49 30.11
N TYR A 130 -10.96 1.13 29.51
CA TYR A 130 -10.66 2.53 29.69
C TYR A 130 -11.18 3.38 28.52
N VAL A 131 -11.78 4.52 28.83
CA VAL A 131 -12.14 5.53 27.84
C VAL A 131 -11.66 6.88 28.36
N ASP A 132 -10.78 7.52 27.61
CA ASP A 132 -10.36 8.88 27.89
C ASP A 132 -11.59 9.80 27.94
N PRO A 133 -11.83 10.52 29.05
CA PRO A 133 -12.99 11.38 29.18
C PRO A 133 -12.92 12.63 28.30
N ALA A 134 -11.73 12.97 27.78
CA ALA A 134 -11.59 14.12 26.90
C ALA A 134 -12.28 13.89 25.55
N PRO A 135 -13.09 14.85 25.07
CA PRO A 135 -13.70 14.73 23.75
C PRO A 135 -12.63 14.82 22.67
N VAL A 136 -12.82 14.08 21.58
CA VAL A 136 -11.97 14.19 20.38
C VAL A 136 -12.16 15.59 19.79
N PRO A 137 -11.13 16.43 19.72
CA PRO A 137 -11.26 17.76 19.15
C PRO A 137 -11.54 17.68 17.64
N ALA A 138 -12.37 18.59 17.13
CA ALA A 138 -12.56 18.75 15.70
C ALA A 138 -11.26 19.24 15.03
N ASP A 139 -11.00 18.78 13.81
CA ASP A 139 -9.87 19.19 12.97
C ASP A 139 -8.47 18.99 13.61
N VAL A 140 -8.38 18.08 14.59
CA VAL A 140 -7.12 17.64 15.20
C VAL A 140 -6.82 16.23 14.76
N TYR A 141 -5.60 16.00 14.30
CA TYR A 141 -5.12 14.71 13.81
C TYR A 141 -3.95 14.22 14.64
N LEU A 142 -3.73 12.90 14.62
CA LEU A 142 -2.58 12.28 15.26
C LEU A 142 -1.29 12.80 14.60
N ALA A 143 -0.42 13.45 15.38
CA ALA A 143 0.84 13.96 14.84
C ALA A 143 1.77 12.81 14.42
N PRO A 144 2.57 12.98 13.36
CA PRO A 144 3.58 12.00 13.00
C PRO A 144 4.59 11.76 14.12
N ASN A 145 5.04 10.52 14.28
CA ASN A 145 5.99 10.10 15.31
C ASN A 145 5.54 10.41 16.75
N THR A 146 4.24 10.34 17.03
CA THR A 146 3.72 10.54 18.39
C THR A 146 4.19 9.40 19.30
N GLN A 147 4.97 9.72 20.32
CA GLN A 147 5.42 8.73 21.31
C GLN A 147 4.32 8.48 22.35
N LEU A 148 3.93 7.22 22.53
CA LEU A 148 2.95 6.79 23.53
C LEU A 148 3.50 5.65 24.38
N LYS A 149 3.62 5.88 25.69
CA LYS A 149 3.85 4.86 26.71
C LYS A 149 2.51 4.33 27.22
N ILE A 150 2.29 3.03 27.06
CA ILE A 150 1.12 2.33 27.59
C ILE A 150 1.52 1.58 28.85
N ARG A 151 0.70 1.69 29.90
CA ARG A 151 0.94 1.06 31.21
C ARG A 151 -0.25 0.18 31.59
N LEU A 152 0.03 -1.08 31.92
CA LEU A 152 -0.95 -2.12 32.17
C LEU A 152 -0.70 -2.78 33.53
N ASP A 153 -1.69 -2.75 34.40
CA ASP A 153 -1.74 -3.50 35.65
C ASP A 153 -2.18 -4.94 35.40
N MET A 154 -1.21 -5.85 35.52
CA MET A 154 -1.41 -7.30 35.44
C MET A 154 -1.57 -7.96 36.80
N ARG A 155 -1.51 -7.21 37.92
CA ARG A 155 -1.59 -7.78 39.27
C ARG A 155 -2.84 -8.62 39.49
N PRO A 156 -4.04 -8.27 38.98
CA PRO A 156 -5.22 -9.16 39.09
C PRO A 156 -5.04 -10.51 38.39
N VAL A 157 -4.39 -10.53 37.22
CA VAL A 157 -4.10 -11.76 36.46
C VAL A 157 -3.08 -12.60 37.22
N LEU A 158 -1.99 -11.98 37.67
CA LEU A 158 -0.93 -12.63 38.42
C LEU A 158 -1.43 -13.19 39.77
N ALA A 159 -2.29 -12.44 40.47
CA ALA A 159 -2.93 -12.89 41.70
C ALA A 159 -3.85 -14.11 41.45
N ALA A 160 -4.58 -14.16 40.33
CA ALA A 160 -5.38 -15.33 39.96
C ALA A 160 -4.49 -16.55 39.71
N PHE A 161 -3.35 -16.39 39.03
CA PHE A 161 -2.38 -17.48 38.86
C PHE A 161 -1.85 -18.01 40.19
N GLN A 162 -1.60 -17.14 41.16
CA GLN A 162 -1.15 -17.56 42.49
C GLN A 162 -2.25 -18.26 43.30
N LYS A 163 -3.49 -17.75 43.23
CA LYS A 163 -4.61 -18.23 44.04
C LYS A 163 -5.20 -19.54 43.53
N GLN A 164 -5.38 -19.68 42.22
CA GLN A 164 -6.14 -20.79 41.63
C GLN A 164 -5.43 -21.44 40.43
N GLY A 165 -4.22 -21.01 40.07
CA GLY A 165 -3.42 -21.59 38.99
C GLY A 165 -3.79 -21.14 37.58
N TYR A 166 -4.88 -20.37 37.43
CA TYR A 166 -5.35 -19.87 36.12
C TYR A 166 -6.10 -18.53 36.25
N TYR A 167 -6.10 -17.77 35.16
CA TYR A 167 -6.95 -16.59 34.97
C TYR A 167 -8.11 -16.95 34.03
N THR A 168 -9.29 -16.39 34.28
CA THR A 168 -10.48 -16.61 33.43
C THR A 168 -10.74 -15.36 32.61
N THR A 169 -10.75 -15.48 31.28
CA THR A 169 -10.99 -14.37 30.35
C THR A 169 -12.46 -13.96 30.36
N TYR A 170 -12.80 -12.84 29.70
CA TYR A 170 -14.21 -12.45 29.55
C TYR A 170 -15.07 -13.50 28.82
N LYS A 171 -14.45 -14.37 28.00
CA LYS A 171 -15.12 -15.47 27.29
C LYS A 171 -15.39 -16.68 28.18
N GLY A 172 -14.82 -16.72 29.38
CA GLY A 172 -14.83 -17.89 30.25
C GLY A 172 -13.67 -18.87 30.00
N ASP A 173 -12.76 -18.56 29.07
CA ASP A 173 -11.59 -19.39 28.80
C ASP A 173 -10.59 -19.31 29.94
N LYS A 174 -9.93 -20.43 30.25
CA LYS A 174 -8.88 -20.49 31.27
C LYS A 174 -7.51 -20.40 30.64
N ILE A 175 -6.72 -19.45 31.12
CA ILE A 175 -5.29 -19.35 30.84
C ILE A 175 -4.58 -19.85 32.08
N TYR A 176 -3.93 -21.00 32.01
CA TYR A 176 -3.16 -21.52 33.14
C TYR A 176 -1.81 -20.80 33.25
N LYS A 177 -1.29 -20.69 34.47
CA LYS A 177 -0.01 -20.02 34.75
C LYS A 177 1.14 -20.54 33.87
N GLN A 178 1.16 -21.85 33.61
CA GLN A 178 2.18 -22.51 32.79
C GLN A 178 2.06 -22.21 31.28
N ASP A 179 0.87 -21.79 30.83
CA ASP A 179 0.60 -21.48 29.42
C ASP A 179 0.72 -19.98 29.14
N PHE A 180 0.80 -19.14 30.17
CA PHE A 180 1.06 -17.72 30.04
C PHE A 180 2.50 -17.46 29.58
N LYS A 181 2.66 -16.72 28.49
CA LYS A 181 3.94 -16.46 27.83
C LYS A 181 4.24 -14.97 27.72
N GLN A 182 3.32 -14.22 27.11
CA GLN A 182 3.57 -12.84 26.68
C GLN A 182 2.30 -11.99 26.79
N VAL A 183 2.49 -10.68 26.94
CA VAL A 183 1.43 -9.67 26.93
C VAL A 183 1.68 -8.74 25.76
N PHE A 184 0.66 -8.50 24.94
CA PHE A 184 0.74 -7.64 23.76
C PHE A 184 -0.31 -6.55 23.80
N VAL A 185 -0.10 -5.50 23.00
CA VAL A 185 -1.12 -4.51 22.66
C VAL A 185 -1.45 -4.57 21.16
N ALA A 186 -2.75 -4.66 20.86
CA ALA A 186 -3.33 -4.68 19.53
C ALA A 186 -4.14 -3.39 19.32
N GLY A 187 -4.30 -2.88 18.10
CA GLY A 187 -5.00 -1.60 17.92
C GLY A 187 -5.07 -1.07 16.49
N ASN A 188 -5.70 0.10 16.36
CA ASN A 188 -6.11 0.68 15.07
C ASN A 188 -5.04 1.53 14.35
N THR A 189 -3.99 1.93 15.06
CA THR A 189 -2.99 2.89 14.57
C THR A 189 -1.61 2.26 14.56
N ALA A 190 -0.94 2.26 13.40
CA ALA A 190 0.41 1.72 13.25
C ALA A 190 1.36 2.28 14.34
N PRO A 191 2.20 1.42 14.96
CA PRO A 191 2.51 0.04 14.58
C PRO A 191 1.51 -1.02 15.09
N LEU A 192 0.46 -0.61 15.82
CA LEU A 192 -0.57 -1.51 16.30
C LEU A 192 -1.29 -2.20 15.13
N SER A 193 -1.75 -3.42 15.38
CA SER A 193 -2.54 -4.22 14.44
C SER A 193 -3.62 -4.98 15.19
N TRP A 194 -4.80 -5.13 14.57
CA TRP A 194 -5.86 -6.02 15.05
C TRP A 194 -5.66 -7.49 14.65
N ASP A 195 -4.57 -7.80 13.94
CA ASP A 195 -4.19 -9.17 13.60
C ASP A 195 -3.58 -9.88 14.80
N PHE A 196 -4.45 -10.34 15.70
CA PHE A 196 -4.05 -11.03 16.94
C PHE A 196 -3.17 -12.25 16.68
N ASP A 197 -3.47 -13.03 15.65
CA ASP A 197 -2.74 -14.26 15.33
C ASP A 197 -1.28 -14.00 14.92
N ASN A 198 -0.98 -12.80 14.42
CA ASN A 198 0.38 -12.38 14.06
C ASN A 198 1.04 -11.44 15.08
N LEU A 199 0.41 -11.11 16.22
CA LEU A 199 1.03 -10.26 17.25
C LEU A 199 2.32 -10.86 17.82
N VAL A 200 2.41 -12.19 17.90
CA VAL A 200 3.60 -12.89 18.38
C VAL A 200 4.83 -12.65 17.49
N ASN A 201 4.63 -12.22 16.25
CA ASN A 201 5.70 -11.86 15.30
C ASN A 201 6.06 -10.37 15.35
N LYS A 202 5.51 -9.62 16.31
CA LYS A 202 5.65 -8.16 16.48
C LYS A 202 6.19 -7.84 17.88
N PRO A 203 7.48 -8.11 18.16
CA PRO A 203 8.07 -7.86 19.48
C PRO A 203 7.97 -6.40 19.92
N GLU A 204 7.86 -5.46 18.98
CA GLU A 204 7.64 -4.04 19.27
C GLU A 204 6.29 -3.74 19.95
N LEU A 205 5.36 -4.70 19.94
CA LEU A 205 4.04 -4.59 20.58
C LEU A 205 3.95 -5.37 21.90
N GLU A 206 5.04 -6.01 22.33
CA GLU A 206 5.10 -6.72 23.60
C GLU A 206 5.23 -5.73 24.77
N LEU A 207 4.46 -5.96 25.83
CA LEU A 207 4.61 -5.22 27.09
C LEU A 207 5.49 -6.02 28.04
N HIS A 208 6.34 -5.32 28.78
CA HIS A 208 7.27 -5.93 29.73
C HIS A 208 7.11 -5.33 31.12
N ASP A 209 7.36 -6.13 32.16
CA ASP A 209 7.42 -5.71 33.55
C ASP A 209 8.90 -5.59 33.97
N PRO A 210 9.51 -4.40 33.85
CA PRO A 210 10.95 -4.24 34.01
C PRO A 210 11.43 -4.34 35.46
N ASP A 211 10.56 -4.04 36.44
CA ASP A 211 10.92 -4.01 37.87
C ASP A 211 10.23 -5.11 38.69
N GLY A 212 9.33 -5.89 38.08
CA GLY A 212 8.65 -7.03 38.69
C GLY A 212 7.50 -6.63 39.60
N ASP A 213 6.99 -5.39 39.50
CA ASP A 213 5.90 -4.88 40.34
C ASP A 213 4.50 -5.26 39.81
N GLY A 214 4.44 -5.92 38.65
CA GLY A 214 3.22 -6.32 37.96
C GLY A 214 2.63 -5.26 37.04
N ILE A 215 3.33 -4.14 36.82
CA ILE A 215 2.97 -3.11 35.83
C ILE A 215 3.78 -3.32 34.56
N TYR A 216 3.07 -3.74 33.53
CA TYR A 216 3.62 -4.01 32.22
C TYR A 216 3.60 -2.73 31.37
N GLU A 217 4.70 -2.44 30.68
CA GLU A 217 4.89 -1.20 29.94
C GLU A 217 5.41 -1.46 28.52
N VAL A 218 4.98 -0.61 27.58
CA VAL A 218 5.54 -0.53 26.22
C VAL A 218 5.54 0.93 25.77
N THR A 219 6.55 1.34 25.00
CA THR A 219 6.59 2.65 24.35
C THR A 219 6.52 2.49 22.84
N LEU A 220 5.52 3.11 22.22
CA LEU A 220 5.21 3.02 20.80
C LEU A 220 5.43 4.36 20.11
N THR A 221 5.97 4.33 18.89
CA THR A 221 6.00 5.48 18.00
C THR A 221 4.84 5.40 17.01
N LEU A 222 3.76 6.12 17.30
CA LEU A 222 2.54 6.13 16.49
C LEU A 222 2.66 7.05 15.29
N ASN A 223 1.90 6.74 14.23
CA ASN A 223 1.88 7.51 12.98
C ASN A 223 3.28 7.82 12.45
N ALA A 224 4.21 6.88 12.61
CA ALA A 224 5.52 6.99 11.98
C ALA A 224 5.32 7.08 10.46
N PRO A 225 5.90 8.06 9.77
CA PRO A 225 5.91 8.07 8.31
C PRO A 225 6.52 6.76 7.84
N ALA A 226 5.75 5.93 7.13
CA ALA A 226 6.29 4.71 6.58
C ALA A 226 7.38 5.07 5.56
N ASP A 227 8.61 4.61 5.77
CA ASP A 227 9.67 4.65 4.74
C ASP A 227 9.25 3.82 3.50
N ALA A 228 8.38 2.83 3.71
CA ALA A 228 7.82 2.01 2.64
C ALA A 228 6.81 2.82 1.81
N LYS A 229 7.03 2.87 0.50
CA LYS A 229 6.02 3.28 -0.49
C LYS A 229 4.84 2.30 -0.42
N THR A 230 3.90 2.53 0.47
CA THR A 230 2.66 1.73 0.58
C THR A 230 1.76 1.90 -0.65
N THR A 231 1.97 2.98 -1.42
CA THR A 231 1.32 3.20 -2.71
C THR A 231 2.26 2.77 -3.83
N ALA A 232 1.80 1.85 -4.68
CA ALA A 232 2.52 1.46 -5.89
C ALA A 232 2.72 2.68 -6.80
N THR A 233 3.98 2.94 -7.19
CA THR A 233 4.32 4.07 -8.09
C THR A 233 4.34 3.67 -9.56
N SER A 234 4.26 2.38 -9.85
CA SER A 234 4.27 1.84 -11.20
C SER A 234 3.58 0.50 -11.25
N TRP A 235 3.05 0.17 -12.42
CA TRP A 235 2.56 -1.15 -12.77
C TRP A 235 3.03 -1.49 -14.18
N GLN A 236 3.40 -2.74 -14.37
CA GLN A 236 3.67 -3.32 -15.68
C GLN A 236 3.04 -4.70 -15.71
N GLN A 237 2.31 -4.99 -16.79
CA GLN A 237 1.66 -6.29 -16.96
C GLN A 237 2.71 -7.41 -16.93
N SER A 238 2.45 -8.44 -16.14
CA SER A 238 3.33 -9.60 -15.90
C SER A 238 2.59 -10.94 -15.92
N VAL A 239 1.26 -10.91 -15.90
CA VAL A 239 0.36 -12.06 -15.89
C VAL A 239 -0.33 -12.14 -17.26
N ASN A 240 -0.31 -13.33 -17.84
CA ASN A 240 -1.01 -13.59 -19.08
C ASN A 240 -2.53 -13.61 -18.83
N THR A 241 -3.25 -12.77 -19.57
CA THR A 241 -4.71 -12.62 -19.51
C THR A 241 -5.36 -12.71 -20.89
N THR A 242 -4.66 -13.25 -21.90
CA THR A 242 -5.15 -13.31 -23.29
C THR A 242 -6.38 -14.20 -23.48
N ASP A 243 -6.65 -15.10 -22.53
CA ASP A 243 -7.84 -15.94 -22.43
C ASP A 243 -9.06 -15.22 -21.84
N PHE A 244 -8.90 -14.01 -21.30
CA PHE A 244 -10.01 -13.14 -20.90
C PHE A 244 -10.46 -12.23 -22.05
N PRO A 245 -11.66 -11.62 -21.98
CA PRO A 245 -12.08 -10.62 -22.97
C PRO A 245 -11.05 -9.51 -23.11
N GLN A 246 -10.82 -9.05 -24.34
CA GLN A 246 -9.82 -8.02 -24.64
C GLN A 246 -10.52 -6.69 -24.93
N TYR A 247 -9.88 -5.59 -24.56
CA TYR A 247 -10.40 -4.23 -24.76
C TYR A 247 -9.29 -3.32 -25.31
N SER A 248 -9.65 -2.45 -26.24
CA SER A 248 -8.77 -1.38 -26.71
C SER A 248 -9.59 -0.16 -27.15
N SER A 249 -9.00 1.02 -27.03
CA SER A 249 -9.64 2.30 -27.34
C SER A 249 -8.65 3.38 -27.73
N GLY A 250 -9.16 4.57 -28.08
CA GLY A 250 -8.34 5.78 -28.23
C GLY A 250 -7.86 6.40 -26.92
N TYR A 251 -8.13 5.75 -25.77
CA TYR A 251 -7.81 6.24 -24.42
C TYR A 251 -6.84 5.27 -23.74
N PRO A 252 -5.51 5.44 -23.90
CA PRO A 252 -4.51 4.53 -23.34
C PRO A 252 -4.65 4.27 -21.83
N LEU A 253 -5.13 5.25 -21.08
CA LEU A 253 -5.39 5.08 -19.65
C LEU A 253 -6.49 4.03 -19.40
N ALA A 254 -7.56 4.04 -20.19
CA ALA A 254 -8.64 3.07 -20.05
C ALA A 254 -8.16 1.66 -20.42
N ASP A 255 -7.37 1.53 -21.48
CA ASP A 255 -6.79 0.25 -21.92
C ASP A 255 -5.87 -0.33 -20.83
N ALA A 256 -5.00 0.50 -20.24
CA ALA A 256 -4.13 0.10 -19.15
C ALA A 256 -4.88 -0.31 -17.88
N LEU A 257 -5.90 0.44 -17.48
CA LEU A 257 -6.73 0.09 -16.32
C LEU A 257 -7.51 -1.21 -16.53
N TYR A 258 -7.97 -1.47 -17.75
CA TYR A 258 -8.65 -2.73 -18.09
C TYR A 258 -7.69 -3.92 -17.96
N ASN A 259 -6.48 -3.82 -18.53
CA ASN A 259 -5.48 -4.88 -18.42
C ASN A 259 -5.03 -5.12 -16.96
N LEU A 260 -4.82 -4.06 -16.18
CA LEU A 260 -4.57 -4.15 -14.74
C LEU A 260 -5.71 -4.88 -14.01
N ALA A 261 -6.97 -4.54 -14.31
CA ALA A 261 -8.13 -5.19 -13.68
C ALA A 261 -8.19 -6.69 -14.01
N LEU A 262 -7.85 -7.11 -15.23
CA LEU A 262 -7.78 -8.52 -15.61
C LEU A 262 -6.67 -9.27 -14.86
N GLU A 263 -5.51 -8.65 -14.66
CA GLU A 263 -4.44 -9.25 -13.86
C GLU A 263 -4.87 -9.44 -12.41
N GLU A 264 -5.44 -8.40 -11.80
CA GLU A 264 -5.94 -8.48 -10.43
C GLU A 264 -7.04 -9.52 -10.31
N ALA A 265 -7.96 -9.63 -11.29
CA ALA A 265 -8.97 -10.66 -11.32
C ALA A 265 -8.38 -12.09 -11.33
N ARG A 266 -7.24 -12.29 -12.00
CA ARG A 266 -6.53 -13.58 -12.03
C ARG A 266 -5.74 -13.84 -10.76
N ARG A 267 -5.08 -12.82 -10.21
CA ARG A 267 -4.36 -12.90 -8.94
C ARG A 267 -5.31 -13.15 -7.77
N ALA A 268 -6.56 -12.75 -7.90
CA ALA A 268 -7.61 -12.95 -6.91
C ALA A 268 -8.16 -14.40 -6.84
N VAL A 269 -7.38 -15.39 -7.26
CA VAL A 269 -7.71 -16.82 -7.17
C VAL A 269 -6.68 -17.53 -6.30
N GLU A 270 -7.16 -18.22 -5.27
CA GLU A 270 -6.33 -19.01 -4.35
C GLU A 270 -5.97 -20.39 -4.95
N PRO A 271 -4.94 -21.07 -4.42
CA PRO A 271 -4.55 -22.42 -4.89
C PRO A 271 -5.67 -23.46 -4.83
N ASP A 272 -6.65 -23.30 -3.92
CA ASP A 272 -7.81 -24.18 -3.80
C ASP A 272 -8.95 -23.86 -4.78
N SER A 273 -8.68 -22.99 -5.77
CA SER A 273 -9.65 -22.57 -6.79
C SER A 273 -10.87 -21.86 -6.21
N THR A 274 -10.68 -21.09 -5.13
CA THR A 274 -11.63 -20.11 -4.62
C THR A 274 -11.13 -18.68 -4.82
N LEU A 275 -12.03 -17.70 -4.74
CA LEU A 275 -11.70 -16.28 -4.80
C LEU A 275 -11.11 -15.80 -3.47
N ARG A 276 -10.15 -14.88 -3.54
CA ARG A 276 -9.67 -14.13 -2.36
C ARG A 276 -10.16 -12.70 -2.37
N THR A 277 -10.20 -12.13 -1.18
CA THR A 277 -10.68 -10.77 -0.94
C THR A 277 -9.67 -9.72 -1.41
N GLY A 278 -8.38 -9.97 -1.20
CA GLY A 278 -7.32 -9.12 -1.71
C GLY A 278 -5.94 -9.72 -1.50
N LYS A 279 -4.90 -9.03 -1.97
CA LYS A 279 -3.51 -9.46 -1.81
C LYS A 279 -3.13 -9.70 -0.35
N GLU A 280 -3.56 -8.81 0.56
CA GLU A 280 -3.22 -8.90 1.99
C GLU A 280 -4.29 -9.66 2.81
N TRP A 281 -5.45 -9.99 2.20
CA TRP A 281 -6.56 -10.67 2.87
C TRP A 281 -6.97 -11.93 2.10
N GLY A 282 -6.47 -13.06 2.57
CA GLY A 282 -6.82 -14.37 2.02
C GLY A 282 -8.26 -14.77 2.31
N GLY A 283 -8.73 -15.73 1.53
CA GLY A 283 -10.01 -16.38 1.74
C GLY A 283 -11.24 -15.59 1.28
N VAL A 284 -12.37 -16.32 1.27
CA VAL A 284 -13.66 -15.86 0.75
C VAL A 284 -14.35 -14.98 1.79
N TRP A 285 -14.39 -13.66 1.61
CA TRP A 285 -15.22 -12.77 2.43
C TRP A 285 -16.53 -12.51 1.69
N THR A 286 -17.67 -12.79 2.33
CA THR A 286 -18.98 -12.89 1.66
C THR A 286 -19.31 -11.64 0.84
N ARG A 287 -19.18 -10.45 1.41
CA ARG A 287 -19.48 -9.19 0.72
C ARG A 287 -18.60 -9.01 -0.53
N ASP A 288 -17.29 -9.06 -0.34
CA ASP A 288 -16.29 -8.74 -1.36
C ASP A 288 -16.35 -9.73 -2.54
N VAL A 289 -16.52 -11.02 -2.22
CA VAL A 289 -16.68 -12.08 -3.24
C VAL A 289 -18.04 -11.99 -3.94
N SER A 290 -19.14 -11.74 -3.24
CA SER A 290 -20.46 -11.62 -3.88
C SER A 290 -20.50 -10.48 -4.92
N TYR A 291 -20.00 -9.29 -4.59
CA TYR A 291 -19.98 -8.17 -5.54
C TYR A 291 -19.07 -8.45 -6.75
N SER A 292 -17.88 -9.02 -6.52
CA SER A 292 -16.96 -9.32 -7.62
C SER A 292 -17.50 -10.39 -8.57
N ILE A 293 -18.20 -11.41 -8.06
CA ILE A 293 -18.91 -12.42 -8.88
C ILE A 293 -19.94 -11.76 -9.79
N ILE A 294 -20.82 -10.92 -9.22
CA ILE A 294 -21.89 -10.26 -9.96
C ILE A 294 -21.33 -9.30 -11.03
N LEU A 295 -20.29 -8.54 -10.69
CA LEU A 295 -19.74 -7.51 -11.58
C LEU A 295 -18.81 -8.06 -12.68
N ALA A 296 -18.09 -9.16 -12.43
CA ALA A 296 -17.08 -9.65 -13.37
C ALA A 296 -16.76 -11.15 -13.27
N GLN A 297 -16.53 -11.69 -12.07
CA GLN A 297 -15.88 -12.99 -11.91
C GLN A 297 -16.76 -14.17 -12.37
N ALA A 298 -18.08 -14.04 -12.37
CA ALA A 298 -18.95 -15.06 -12.97
C ALA A 298 -18.71 -15.20 -14.48
N THR A 299 -18.43 -14.08 -15.17
CA THR A 299 -18.16 -14.06 -16.60
C THR A 299 -16.72 -14.46 -16.90
N LEU A 300 -15.76 -13.97 -16.13
CA LEU A 300 -14.34 -14.25 -16.36
C LEU A 300 -13.94 -15.68 -15.94
N GLN A 301 -14.45 -16.15 -14.80
CA GLN A 301 -13.97 -17.37 -14.12
C GLN A 301 -15.13 -18.12 -13.43
N PRO A 302 -16.13 -18.62 -14.18
CA PRO A 302 -17.38 -19.16 -13.62
C PRO A 302 -17.20 -20.32 -12.63
N ARG A 303 -16.22 -21.20 -12.87
CA ARG A 303 -15.95 -22.33 -11.97
C ARG A 303 -15.39 -21.87 -10.61
N VAL A 304 -14.48 -20.90 -10.62
CA VAL A 304 -13.90 -20.34 -9.39
C VAL A 304 -14.98 -19.59 -8.59
N ALA A 305 -15.85 -18.85 -9.28
CA ALA A 305 -17.02 -18.22 -8.66
C ALA A 305 -17.95 -19.24 -8.00
N MET A 306 -18.29 -20.33 -8.70
CA MET A 306 -19.13 -21.41 -8.17
C MET A 306 -18.51 -22.08 -6.94
N ASN A 307 -17.22 -22.43 -6.99
CA ASN A 307 -16.49 -23.01 -5.86
C ASN A 307 -16.51 -22.08 -4.64
N SER A 308 -16.35 -20.78 -4.86
CA SER A 308 -16.34 -19.78 -3.78
C SER A 308 -17.69 -19.66 -3.09
N LEU A 309 -18.78 -19.71 -3.87
CA LEU A 309 -20.15 -19.72 -3.32
C LEU A 309 -20.38 -20.98 -2.48
N LEU A 310 -20.02 -22.16 -3.01
CA LEU A 310 -20.20 -23.44 -2.32
C LEU A 310 -19.36 -23.59 -1.05
N ARG A 311 -18.21 -22.89 -0.94
CA ARG A 311 -17.39 -22.91 0.28
C ARG A 311 -18.07 -22.23 1.48
N LYS A 312 -19.05 -21.35 1.24
CA LYS A 312 -19.75 -20.57 2.27
C LYS A 312 -21.14 -21.11 2.61
N VAL A 313 -21.58 -22.15 1.90
CA VAL A 313 -22.79 -22.94 2.22
C VAL A 313 -22.40 -24.04 3.18
#